data_AF-A0A0M9GS81-F1
#
_entry.id   AF-A0A0M9GS81-F1
#
_cell.length_a   1.000
_cell.length_b   1.000
_cell.length_c   1.000
_cell.angle_alpha   90.00
_cell.angle_beta   90.00
_cell.angle_gamma   90.00
#
_symmetry.space_group_name_H-M   'P 1'
#
loop_
_entity.id
_entity.type
_entity.pdbx_description
1 polymer ?
#
loop_
_entity_poly.entity_id
_entity_poly.type
_entity_poly.pdbx_seq_one_letter_code
_entity_poly.pdbx_strand_id
1 'polypeptide(L)' 'MWSILIALASTFLIIMIDGKILWQKRKQNKKEFWVFVILLSIGFTLWIAYGLNYQIPTPLDLIKIILEPLSKKILDF' A
#
# COMPACT_ATOMS: atom_id res chain seq x y z
N MET A 1 8.89 17.17 -4.70
CA MET A 1 10.18 16.46 -4.61
C MET A 1 10.59 16.15 -3.16
N TRP A 2 10.50 17.10 -2.23
CA TRP A 2 10.80 16.87 -0.80
C TRP A 2 10.00 15.73 -0.15
N SER A 3 8.72 15.56 -0.49
CA SER A 3 7.90 14.44 0.03
C SER A 3 8.48 13.07 -0.29
N ILE A 4 9.15 12.90 -1.44
CA ILE A 4 9.75 11.63 -1.85
C ILE A 4 11.03 11.35 -1.04
N LEU A 5 11.82 12.40 -0.73
CA LEU A 5 12.98 12.26 0.14
C LEU A 5 12.57 11.85 1.56
N ILE A 6 11.50 12.45 2.08
CA ILE A 6 10.93 12.06 3.38
C ILE A 6 10.42 10.61 3.32
N ALA A 7 9.78 10.22 2.21
CA ALA A 7 9.32 8.85 2.01
C ALA A 7 10.46 7.83 2.08
N LEU A 8 11.53 8.08 1.34
CA LEU A 8 12.72 7.23 1.35
C LEU A 8 13.34 7.14 2.73
N ALA A 9 13.51 8.28 3.42
CA ALA A 9 14.09 8.31 4.76
C ALA A 9 13.25 7.53 5.78
N SER A 10 11.93 7.73 5.79
CA SER A 10 11.01 7.03 6.69
C SER A 10 11.00 5.52 6.42
N THR A 11 10.88 5.11 5.16
CA THR A 11 10.90 3.69 4.78
C THR A 11 12.23 3.03 5.14
N PHE A 12 13.35 3.73 4.95
CA PHE A 12 14.67 3.22 5.34
C PHE A 12 14.78 2.99 6.85
N LEU A 13 14.30 3.94 7.67
CA LEU A 13 14.29 3.80 9.13
C LEU A 13 13.45 2.60 9.59
N ILE A 14 12.26 2.42 9.00
CA ILE A 14 11.37 1.28 9.31
C ILE A 14 12.05 -0.05 8.96
N ILE A 15 12.72 -0.15 7.81
CA ILE A 15 13.45 -1.37 7.42
C ILE A 15 14.62 -1.65 8.38
N MET A 16 15.35 -0.61 8.82
CA MET A 16 16.47 -0.77 9.74
C MET A 16 16.05 -1.33 11.10
N ILE A 17 14.92 -0.86 11.63
CA ILE A 17 14.42 -1.25 12.95
C ILE A 17 13.63 -2.55 12.82
N ASP A 18 12.48 -2.50 12.15
CA ASP A 18 11.53 -3.62 12.11
C ASP A 18 11.96 -4.70 11.12
N GLY A 19 12.49 -4.30 9.96
CA GLY A 19 12.96 -5.24 8.95
C GLY A 19 14.09 -6.14 9.46
N LYS A 20 15.03 -5.59 10.23
CA LYS A 20 16.12 -6.39 10.85
C LYS A 20 15.58 -7.39 11.88
N ILE A 21 14.66 -6.96 12.75
CA ILE A 21 14.05 -7.81 13.78
C ILE A 21 13.25 -8.95 13.14
N LEU A 22 12.43 -8.63 12.13
CA LEU A 22 11.60 -9.61 11.43
C LEU A 22 12.43 -10.55 10.56
N TRP A 23 13.52 -10.07 9.96
CA TRP A 23 14.44 -10.92 9.19
C TRP A 23 15.13 -11.96 10.06
N GLN A 24 15.57 -11.58 11.26
CA GLN A 24 16.18 -12.53 12.22
C GLN A 24 15.18 -13.61 12.65
N LYS A 25 13.91 -13.24 12.84
CA LYS A 25 12.82 -14.16 13.23
C LYS A 25 12.14 -14.87 12.05
N ARG A 26 12.56 -14.63 10.80
CA ARG A 26 11.90 -15.15 9.59
C ARG A 26 11.79 -16.67 9.55
N LYS A 27 12.71 -17.39 10.19
CA LYS A 27 12.69 -18.87 10.21
C LYS A 27 11.50 -19.42 11.01
N GLN A 28 11.03 -18.68 12.00
CA GLN A 28 9.89 -19.04 12.85
C GLN A 28 8.59 -18.44 12.29
N ASN A 29 8.61 -17.15 11.93
CA ASN A 29 7.41 -16.41 11.51
C ASN A 29 7.52 -15.84 10.10
N LYS A 30 7.51 -16.72 9.08
CA LYS A 30 7.56 -16.30 7.67
C LYS A 30 6.37 -15.41 7.27
N LYS A 31 5.19 -15.66 7.84
CA LYS A 31 3.96 -14.91 7.52
C LYS A 31 4.06 -13.44 7.91
N GLU A 32 4.55 -13.16 9.12
CA GLU A 32 4.70 -11.78 9.62
C GLU A 32 5.65 -10.96 8.74
N PHE A 33 6.78 -11.55 8.34
CA PHE A 33 7.71 -10.89 7.43
C PHE A 33 7.07 -10.58 6.07
N TRP A 34 6.29 -11.52 5.52
CA TRP A 34 5.57 -11.30 4.27
C TRP A 34 4.52 -10.19 4.38
N VAL A 35 3.72 -10.18 5.46
CA VAL A 35 2.75 -9.11 5.72
C VAL A 35 3.45 -7.76 5.82
N PHE A 36 4.57 -7.69 6.56
CA PHE A 36 5.36 -6.46 6.69
C PHE A 36 5.84 -5.96 5.33
N VAL A 37 6.45 -6.81 4.50
CA VAL A 37 6.96 -6.42 3.18
C VAL A 37 5.84 -5.93 2.26
N ILE A 38 4.71 -6.63 2.24
CA ILE A 38 3.56 -6.25 1.41
C ILE A 38 3.02 -4.89 1.86
N LEU A 39 2.78 -4.73 3.16
CA LEU A 39 2.20 -3.51 3.71
C LEU A 39 3.12 -2.30 3.53
N LEU A 40 4.42 -2.49 3.76
CA LEU A 40 5.45 -1.46 3.54
C LEU A 40 5.53 -1.05 2.07
N SER A 41 5.51 -2.03 1.16
CA SER A 41 5.55 -1.77 -0.29
C SER A 41 4.31 -1.02 -0.77
N ILE A 42 3.13 -1.40 -0.30
CA ILE A 42 1.87 -0.70 -0.61
C ILE A 42 1.94 0.73 -0.11
N GLY A 43 2.26 0.95 1.17
CA GLY A 43 2.34 2.29 1.76
C GLY A 43 3.36 3.19 1.06
N PHE A 44 4.55 2.65 0.75
CA PHE A 44 5.59 3.39 0.04
C PHE A 44 5.16 3.76 -1.39
N THR A 45 4.54 2.82 -2.11
CA THR A 45 4.03 3.07 -3.47
C THR A 45 2.94 4.13 -3.46
N LEU A 46 1.99 4.07 -2.51
CA LEU A 46 0.96 5.10 -2.36
C LEU A 46 1.56 6.46 -2.07
N TRP A 47 2.55 6.54 -1.18
CA TRP A 47 3.17 7.81 -0.83
C TRP A 47 3.92 8.44 -2.02
N ILE A 48 4.65 7.62 -2.78
CA ILE A 48 5.29 8.10 -4.02
C ILE A 48 4.24 8.57 -5.02
N ALA A 49 3.20 7.78 -5.28
CA ALA A 49 2.14 8.13 -6.21
C ALA A 49 1.46 9.45 -5.80
N TYR A 50 1.19 9.65 -4.51
CA TYR A 50 0.69 10.91 -3.96
C TYR A 50 1.68 12.06 -4.18
N GLY A 51 2.97 11.84 -3.90
CA GLY A 51 4.02 12.85 -4.09
C GLY A 51 4.28 13.23 -5.56
N LEU A 52 3.91 12.37 -6.50
CA LEU A 52 3.94 12.62 -7.95
C LEU A 52 2.65 13.27 -8.47
N ASN A 53 1.69 13.60 -7.60
CA ASN A 53 0.35 14.06 -7.95
C ASN A 53 -0.39 13.08 -8.89
N TYR A 54 -0.07 11.78 -8.81
CA TYR A 54 -0.81 10.76 -9.54
C TYR A 54 -2.20 10.62 -8.90
N GLN A 55 -3.25 10.63 -9.71
CA GLN A 55 -4.61 10.43 -9.22
C GLN A 55 -4.79 8.96 -8.83
N ILE A 56 -4.62 8.69 -7.53
CA ILE A 56 -4.92 7.38 -6.95
C ILE A 56 -6.44 7.32 -6.78
N PRO A 57 -7.14 6.41 -7.47
CA PRO A 57 -8.59 6.27 -7.30
C PRO A 57 -8.87 5.95 -5.84
N THR A 58 -9.85 6.62 -5.26
CA THR A 58 -10.21 6.38 -3.86
C THR A 58 -10.81 4.98 -3.71
N PRO A 59 -10.80 4.40 -2.51
CA PRO A 59 -11.50 3.15 -2.25
C PRO A 59 -12.99 3.22 -2.65
N LEU A 60 -13.60 4.40 -2.52
CA LEU A 60 -14.97 4.65 -2.95
C LEU A 60 -15.12 4.54 -4.47
N ASP A 61 -14.13 5.02 -5.24
CA ASP A 61 -14.12 4.89 -6.70
C ASP A 61 -13.96 3.42 -7.13
N LEU A 62 -13.14 2.65 -6.41
CA LEU A 62 -13.02 1.19 -6.64
C LEU A 62 -14.33 0.47 -6.35
N ILE A 63 -15.00 0.80 -5.25
CA ILE A 63 -16.32 0.27 -4.92
C ILE A 63 -17.32 0.66 -6.01
N LYS A 64 -17.27 1.90 -6.49
CA LYS A 64 -18.12 2.37 -7.59
C LYS A 64 -17.87 1.57 -8.87
N ILE A 65 -16.63 1.31 -9.26
CA ILE A 65 -16.29 0.47 -10.43
C ILE A 65 -16.89 -0.94 -10.32
N ILE A 66 -16.88 -1.53 -9.11
CA ILE A 66 -17.42 -2.87 -8.88
C ILE A 66 -18.97 -2.86 -8.86
N LEU A 67 -19.57 -1.82 -8.26
CA LEU A 67 -21.01 -1.71 -8.08
C LEU A 67 -21.76 -1.14 -9.29
N GLU A 68 -21.12 -0.31 -10.12
CA GLU A 68 -21.72 0.28 -11.31
C GLU A 68 -22.30 -0.76 -12.29
N PRO A 69 -21.60 -1.87 -12.63
CA PRO A 69 -22.19 -2.90 -13.49
C PRO A 69 -23.34 -3.67 -12.81
N LEU A 70 -23.33 -3.83 -11.49
CA LEU A 70 -24.44 -4.43 -10.74
C LEU A 70 -25.67 -3.52 -10.74
N SER A 71 -25.46 -2.22 -10.51
CA SER A 71 -26.51 -1.21 -10.52
C SER A 71 -27.20 -1.12 -11.88
N LYS A 72 -26.42 -1.07 -12.97
CA LYS A 72 -26.99 -1.10 -14.34
C LYS A 72 -27.81 -2.36 -14.59
N LYS A 73 -27.34 -3.53 -14.14
CA LYS A 73 -28.03 -4.81 -14.35
C LYS A 73 -29.31 -4.97 -13.51
N ILE A 74 -29.44 -4.24 -12.40
CA ILE A 74 -30.62 -4.26 -11.52
C ILE A 74 -31.62 -3.16 -11.90
N LEU A 75 -31.16 -2.01 -12.39
CA LEU A 75 -31.99 -0.88 -12.81
C LEU A 75 -32.45 -0.95 -14.29
N ASP A 76 -31.87 -1.83 -15.11
CA ASP A 76 -32.35 -2.13 -16.50
C ASP A 76 -33.57 -3.08 -16.53
N PHE A 77 -34.53 -2.93 -15.62
CA PHE A 77 -35.82 -3.65 -15.62
C PHE A 77 -37.00 -2.71 -15.77
#